data_AF-A0A6J1S872-F1
#
_entry.id   AF-A0A6J1S872-F1
#
_cell.length_a   1.000
_cell.length_b   1.000
_cell.length_c   1.000
_cell.angle_alpha   90.00
_cell.angle_beta   90.00
_cell.angle_gamma   90.00
#
_symmetry.space_group_name_H-M   'P 1'
#
loop_
_entity.id
_entity.type
_entity.pdbx_description
1 polymer ?
#
loop_
_entity_poly.entity_id
_entity_poly.type
_entity_poly.pdbx_seq_one_letter_code
_entity_poly.pdbx_strand_id
1 'polypeptide(L)'
;MLSFERIPDQVGYLVMTEDGAVVSSSGELENGERIANVVAGLISLSDKVDPVAFPGDKGFKKITVNYENHAYIICLSNKKVYVVKRRTHPQAPLDADLTS
;
A
#
# COMPACT_ATOMS: atom_id res chain seq x y z
N MET A 1 -17.85 1.67 5.80
CA MET A 1 -17.41 0.43 5.11
C MET A 1 -16.43 0.87 4.03
N LEU A 2 -15.15 0.50 4.12
CA LEU A 2 -14.15 0.83 3.09
C LEU A 2 -14.45 -0.05 1.87
N SER A 3 -15.02 0.54 0.82
CA SER A 3 -15.33 -0.17 -0.43
C SER A 3 -14.08 -0.32 -1.28
N PHE A 4 -13.29 -1.36 -1.00
CA PHE A 4 -12.18 -1.77 -1.88
C PHE A 4 -12.65 -2.04 -3.32
N GLU A 5 -13.92 -2.44 -3.50
CA GLU A 5 -14.55 -2.63 -4.81
C GLU A 5 -14.64 -1.36 -5.68
N ARG A 6 -14.39 -0.16 -5.14
CA ARG A 6 -14.44 1.10 -5.91
C ARG A 6 -13.07 1.62 -6.34
N ILE A 7 -11.99 0.89 -6.08
CA ILE A 7 -10.65 1.34 -6.45
C ILE A 7 -10.39 0.92 -7.91
N PRO A 8 -10.24 1.88 -8.84
CA PRO A 8 -9.90 1.56 -10.22
C PRO A 8 -8.55 0.84 -10.27
N ASP A 9 -8.47 -0.18 -11.12
CA ASP A 9 -7.29 -1.02 -11.33
C ASP A 9 -6.85 -1.82 -10.09
N GLN A 10 -7.71 -1.97 -9.09
CA GLN A 10 -7.44 -2.87 -7.98
C GLN A 10 -7.43 -4.32 -8.47
N VAL A 11 -6.33 -5.01 -8.20
CA VAL A 11 -6.15 -6.43 -8.52
C VAL A 11 -6.18 -7.33 -7.27
N GLY A 12 -6.07 -6.72 -6.08
CA GLY A 12 -6.17 -7.45 -4.83
C GLY A 12 -6.12 -6.53 -3.62
N TYR A 13 -6.55 -7.04 -2.48
CA TYR A 13 -6.42 -6.36 -1.20
C TYR A 13 -6.09 -7.34 -0.08
N LEU A 14 -5.49 -6.81 0.98
CA LEU A 14 -5.13 -7.53 2.20
C LEU A 14 -5.41 -6.59 3.38
N VAL A 15 -6.12 -7.11 4.38
CA VAL A 15 -6.41 -6.43 5.64
C VAL A 15 -5.81 -7.26 6.75
N MET A 16 -5.02 -6.63 7.60
CA MET A 16 -4.37 -7.26 8.74
C MET A 16 -4.43 -6.37 9.98
N THR A 17 -4.20 -6.95 11.15
CA THR A 17 -4.03 -6.18 12.39
C THR A 17 -2.62 -5.62 12.48
N GLU A 18 -2.41 -4.65 13.37
CA GLU A 18 -1.06 -4.15 13.69
C GLU A 18 -0.13 -5.25 14.22
N ASP A 19 -0.69 -6.28 14.86
CA ASP A 19 0.04 -7.47 15.34
C ASP A 19 0.48 -8.42 14.23
N GLY A 20 0.16 -8.14 12.96
CA GLY A 20 0.58 -8.98 11.84
C GLY A 20 -0.45 -10.02 11.39
N ALA A 21 -1.58 -10.16 12.10
CA ALA A 21 -2.57 -11.20 11.80
C ALA A 21 -3.45 -10.81 10.61
N VAL A 22 -3.51 -11.67 9.59
CA VAL A 22 -4.35 -11.47 8.41
C VAL A 22 -5.83 -11.65 8.78
N VAL A 23 -6.62 -10.61 8.57
CA VAL A 23 -8.07 -10.61 8.83
C VAL A 23 -8.84 -10.96 7.57
N SER A 24 -8.41 -10.45 6.42
CA SER A 24 -9.05 -10.70 5.13
C SER A 24 -8.06 -10.48 4.00
N SER A 25 -8.14 -11.29 2.96
CA SER A 25 -7.33 -11.14 1.75
C SER A 25 -8.15 -11.53 0.54
N SER A 26 -7.85 -10.98 -0.63
CA SER A 26 -8.56 -11.30 -1.88
C SER A 26 -7.75 -10.93 -3.12
N GLY A 27 -8.09 -11.54 -4.24
CA GLY A 27 -7.47 -11.31 -5.54
C GLY A 27 -6.02 -11.80 -5.56
N GLU A 28 -5.12 -11.02 -6.16
CA GLU A 28 -3.69 -11.37 -6.22
C GLU A 28 -2.94 -11.27 -4.88
N LEU A 29 -3.62 -10.79 -3.83
CA LEU A 29 -3.10 -10.71 -2.46
C LEU A 29 -3.66 -11.82 -1.57
N GLU A 30 -4.47 -12.73 -2.11
CA GLU A 30 -5.02 -13.88 -1.39
C GLU A 30 -3.90 -14.82 -0.91
N ASN A 31 -3.97 -15.26 0.36
CA ASN A 31 -2.92 -16.05 1.02
C ASN A 31 -1.51 -15.41 1.00
N GLY A 32 -1.45 -14.08 0.89
CA GLY A 32 -0.21 -13.32 0.87
C GLY A 32 0.46 -13.17 2.25
N GLU A 33 0.67 -14.26 3.00
CA GLU A 33 1.36 -14.22 4.32
C GLU A 33 2.74 -13.56 4.22
N ARG A 34 3.44 -13.80 3.11
CA ARG A 34 4.72 -13.13 2.82
C ARG A 34 4.56 -11.62 2.71
N ILE A 35 3.51 -11.14 2.04
CA ILE A 35 3.21 -9.70 1.92
C ILE A 35 2.88 -9.13 3.30
N ALA A 36 2.06 -9.83 4.09
CA ALA A 36 1.70 -9.42 5.44
C ALA A 36 2.96 -9.24 6.32
N ASN A 37 3.89 -10.19 6.29
CA ASN A 37 5.17 -10.10 7.02
C ASN A 37 6.04 -8.93 6.55
N VAL A 38 6.14 -8.69 5.24
CA VAL A 38 6.89 -7.55 4.70
C VAL A 38 6.25 -6.23 5.13
N VAL A 39 4.93 -6.12 5.06
CA VAL A 39 4.19 -4.93 5.45
C VAL A 39 4.32 -4.68 6.95
N ALA A 40 4.20 -5.70 7.79
CA ALA A 40 4.44 -5.58 9.24
C ALA A 40 5.85 -5.06 9.55
N GLY A 41 6.86 -5.60 8.86
CA GLY A 41 8.23 -5.10 8.95
C GLY A 41 8.36 -3.63 8.54
N LEU A 42 7.71 -3.24 7.43
CA LEU A 42 7.70 -1.87 6.93
C LEU A 42 7.12 -0.90 7.96
N ILE A 43 6.00 -1.29 8.59
CA ILE A 43 5.31 -0.52 9.62
C ILE A 43 6.20 -0.36 10.86
N SER A 44 6.80 -1.45 11.34
CA SER A 44 7.71 -1.42 12.49
C SER A 44 8.95 -0.57 12.23
N LEU A 45 9.46 -0.55 10.99
CA LEU A 45 10.56 0.32 10.60
C LEU A 45 10.13 1.79 10.57
N SER A 46 8.95 2.08 10.04
CA SER A 46 8.42 3.45 10.00
C SER A 46 8.10 4.03 11.38
N ASP A 47 7.81 3.21 12.37
CA ASP A 47 7.65 3.63 13.78
C ASP A 47 8.99 3.97 14.44
N LYS A 48 10.09 3.40 13.93
CA LYS A 48 11.48 3.69 14.37
C LYS A 48 12.12 4.83 13.59
N VAL A 49 11.39 5.48 12.69
CA VAL A 49 11.91 6.60 11.91
C VAL A 49 12.17 7.77 12.85
N ASP A 50 13.35 8.38 12.69
CA ASP A 50 13.83 9.40 13.59
C ASP A 50 12.84 10.60 13.63
N PRO A 51 12.29 10.91 14.81
CA PRO A 51 11.32 12.01 14.96
C PRO A 51 11.95 13.38 14.68
N VAL A 52 13.27 13.50 14.68
CA VAL A 52 13.99 14.72 14.29
C VAL A 52 13.96 14.92 12.78
N ALA A 53 14.04 13.85 11.99
CA ALA A 53 13.97 13.90 10.53
C ALA A 53 12.51 14.04 10.03
N PHE A 54 11.55 13.51 10.78
CA PHE A 54 10.12 13.57 10.46
C PHE A 54 9.34 14.12 11.66
N PRO A 55 9.30 15.46 11.83
CA PRO A 55 8.54 16.09 12.90
C PRO A 55 7.04 15.94 12.63
N GLY A 56 6.47 14.85 13.10
CA GLY A 56 5.06 14.54 12.99
C GLY A 56 4.64 13.58 14.09
N ASP A 57 3.82 14.05 15.03
CA ASP A 57 3.27 13.33 16.20
C ASP A 57 2.51 12.02 15.89
N LYS A 58 2.39 11.64 14.60
CA LYS A 58 1.46 10.60 14.13
C LYS A 58 2.04 9.78 12.99
N GLY A 59 3.21 9.17 13.17
CA GLY A 59 3.74 8.13 12.28
C GLY A 59 3.54 8.38 10.78
N PHE A 60 3.30 7.31 10.01
CA PHE A 60 2.96 7.40 8.60
C PHE A 60 1.45 7.26 8.40
N LYS A 61 0.85 8.11 7.56
CA LYS A 61 -0.58 7.98 7.18
C LYS A 61 -0.81 7.00 6.04
N LYS A 62 0.15 6.93 5.11
CA LYS A 62 0.08 6.12 3.90
C LYS A 62 1.50 5.83 3.41
N ILE A 63 1.79 4.58 3.10
CA ILE A 63 3.00 4.18 2.38
C ILE A 63 2.58 3.68 1.00
N THR A 64 3.35 4.03 -0.04
CA THR A 64 3.09 3.58 -1.40
C THR A 64 4.38 3.03 -1.99
N VAL A 65 4.34 1.77 -2.42
CA VAL A 65 5.46 1.07 -3.06
C VAL A 65 5.12 0.95 -4.55
N ASN A 66 5.78 1.76 -5.37
CA ASN A 66 5.58 1.77 -6.82
C ASN A 66 6.54 0.78 -7.49
N TYR A 67 5.97 -0.15 -8.25
CA TYR A 67 6.69 -1.00 -9.20
C TYR A 67 6.35 -0.54 -10.62
N GLU A 68 7.05 -1.12 -11.60
CA GLU A 68 6.90 -0.80 -13.02
C GLU A 68 5.46 -1.01 -13.53
N ASN A 69 4.82 -2.11 -13.13
CA ASN A 69 3.50 -2.53 -13.63
C ASN A 69 2.41 -2.59 -12.55
N HIS A 70 2.77 -2.37 -11.28
CA HIS A 70 1.81 -2.35 -10.18
C HIS A 70 2.29 -1.46 -9.04
N ALA A 71 1.40 -1.09 -8.12
CA ALA A 71 1.74 -0.39 -6.90
C ALA A 71 1.02 -1.02 -5.70
N TYR A 72 1.69 -1.03 -4.55
CA TYR A 72 1.07 -1.37 -3.27
C TYR A 72 0.82 -0.10 -2.48
N ILE A 73 -0.41 0.07 -2.01
CA ILE A 73 -0.82 1.19 -1.18
C ILE A 73 -1.14 0.63 0.20
N ILE A 74 -0.42 1.07 1.21
CA ILE A 74 -0.53 0.62 2.60
C ILE A 74 -1.05 1.80 3.44
N CYS A 75 -2.14 1.60 4.14
CA CYS A 75 -2.76 2.60 5.00
C CYS A 75 -3.03 2.01 6.38
N LEU A 76 -2.80 2.79 7.44
CA LEU A 76 -3.15 2.43 8.82
C LEU A 76 -4.41 3.18 9.25
N SER A 77 -5.44 2.47 9.72
CA SER A 77 -6.67 3.07 10.24
C SER A 77 -7.38 2.15 11.23
N ASN A 78 -7.84 2.69 12.36
CA ASN A 78 -8.57 1.94 13.40
C ASN A 78 -7.84 0.67 13.86
N LYS A 79 -6.52 0.75 14.11
CA LYS A 79 -5.68 -0.39 14.49
C LYS A 79 -5.65 -1.54 13.47
N LYS A 80 -5.99 -1.24 12.22
CA LYS A 80 -5.97 -2.16 11.09
C LYS A 80 -5.12 -1.58 9.98
N VAL A 81 -4.35 -2.46 9.36
CA VAL A 81 -3.54 -2.17 8.20
C VAL A 81 -4.31 -2.63 6.97
N TYR A 82 -4.41 -1.74 6.00
CA TYR A 82 -5.04 -1.99 4.72
C TYR A 82 -3.99 -1.90 3.63
N VAL A 83 -3.85 -2.98 2.86
CA VAL A 83 -2.92 -3.09 1.75
C VAL A 83 -3.73 -3.32 0.49
N VAL A 84 -3.51 -2.50 -0.51
CA VAL A 84 -4.17 -2.61 -1.81
C VAL A 84 -3.10 -2.74 -2.88
N LYS A 85 -3.24 -3.75 -3.74
CA LYS A 85 -2.45 -3.87 -4.96
C LYS A 85 -3.25 -3.27 -6.11
N ARG A 86 -2.69 -2.27 -6.78
CA ARG A 86 -3.22 -1.71 -8.01
C ARG A 86 -2.30 -2.02 -9.17
N ARG A 87 -2.87 -2.28 -10.33
CA ARG A 87 -2.10 -2.27 -11.59
C ARG A 87 -1.79 -0.81 -11.92
N THR A 88 -0.53 -0.52 -12.17
CA THR A 88 -0.12 0.78 -12.70
C THR A 88 0.09 0.58 -14.19
N HIS A 89 -0.66 1.33 -14.98
CA HIS A 89 -0.31 1.46 -16.38
C HIS A 89 0.94 2.34 -16.46
N PRO A 90 1.97 1.96 -17.24
CA PRO A 90 3.03 2.90 -17.56
C PRO A 90 2.36 4.13 -18.15
N GLN A 91 2.48 5.28 -17.46
CA GLN A 91 2.05 6.54 -18.04
C GLN A 91 2.83 6.68 -19.33
N ALA A 92 2.12 6.68 -20.47
CA ALA A 92 2.73 6.99 -21.74
C ALA A 92 3.50 8.31 -21.55
N PRO A 93 4.78 8.39 -21.96
CA PRO A 93 5.53 9.63 -21.83
C PRO A 93 4.73 10.74 -22.52
N LEU A 94 4.53 11.84 -21.81
CA LEU A 94 3.72 13.01 -22.24
C LEU A 94 4.36 13.79 -23.40
N ASP A 95 5.34 13.22 -24.10
CA ASP A 95 6.23 13.90 -25.05
C ASP A 95 6.08 13.36 -26.49
N ALA A 96 4.86 13.04 -26.92
CA ALA A 96 4.59 12.56 -28.28
C ALA A 96 3.66 13.47 -29.12
N ASP A 97 3.47 14.73 -28.72
CA ASP A 97 2.53 15.66 -29.40
C ASP A 97 3.10 17.07 -29.67
N LEU A 98 4.40 17.22 -29.99
CA LEU A 98 4.98 18.53 -30.37
C LEU A 98 5.93 18.50 -31.58
N THR A 99 5.70 17.60 -32.55
CA THR A 99 6.27 17.77 -33.89
C THR A 99 5.17 17.67 -34.94
N SER A 100 4.64 18.82 -35.35
CA SER A 100 3.92 19.05 -36.60
C SER A 100 4.35 20.39 -37.16
#